data_AF-A0A349CIT2-F1
#
_entry.id   AF-A0A349CIT2-F1
#
_cell.length_a   1.000
_cell.length_b   1.000
_cell.length_c   1.000
_cell.angle_alpha   90.00
_cell.angle_beta   90.00
_cell.angle_gamma   90.00
#
_symmetry.space_group_name_H-M   'P 1'
#
loop_
_entity.id
_entity.type
_entity.pdbx_description
1 polymer ?
#
loop_
_entity_poly.entity_id
_entity_poly.type
_entity_poly.pdbx_seq_one_letter_code
_entity_poly.pdbx_strand_id
1 'polypeptide(L)'
;PKSKMSGHLELLTYSMVSLARGKNIATVTGSQTINGFLTIKNDLELTSYALYIIELLNQFTEEGIEDYPLFRMLLDVLDKLSTENNRELVLRYFEVQLLDNVGYRPQLKLCVSCHTQLKPVTNQFCPSAGGMHCPACGRNGSFSYPISINGLKIFRLLQDGNYNT
;
A
#
# COMPACT_ATOMS: atom_id res chain seq x y z
N PRO A 1 10.58 -30.57 -15.46
CA PRO A 1 11.01 -29.75 -14.30
C PRO A 1 11.10 -30.60 -13.02
N LYS A 2 12.30 -30.80 -12.47
CA LYS A 2 12.62 -31.86 -11.47
C LYS A 2 13.06 -31.33 -10.09
N SER A 3 12.71 -30.08 -9.74
CA SER A 3 13.01 -29.52 -8.41
C SER A 3 11.75 -29.53 -7.54
N LYS A 4 11.82 -30.17 -6.37
CA LYS A 4 10.75 -30.16 -5.35
C LYS A 4 10.48 -28.76 -4.75
N MET A 5 11.33 -27.77 -5.06
CA MET A 5 11.29 -26.44 -4.46
C MET A 5 10.51 -25.42 -5.31
N SER A 6 10.24 -25.73 -6.57
CA SER A 6 9.72 -24.74 -7.55
C SER A 6 8.37 -24.15 -7.16
N GLY A 7 7.45 -24.96 -6.63
CA GLY A 7 6.10 -24.49 -6.25
C GLY A 7 6.08 -23.60 -5.00
N HIS A 8 7.14 -23.63 -4.19
CA HIS A 8 7.25 -22.80 -2.98
C HIS A 8 7.78 -21.39 -3.25
N LEU A 9 8.28 -21.13 -4.46
CA LEU A 9 8.94 -19.89 -4.87
C LEU A 9 8.21 -19.23 -6.05
N GLU A 10 6.90 -19.42 -6.14
CA GLU A 10 6.05 -18.76 -7.11
C GLU A 10 5.66 -17.35 -6.64
N LEU A 11 5.28 -16.49 -7.58
CA LEU A 11 4.65 -15.20 -7.26
C LEU A 11 3.46 -15.39 -6.31
N LEU A 12 3.19 -14.38 -5.49
CA LEU A 12 2.07 -14.37 -4.55
C LEU A 12 2.10 -15.55 -3.57
N THR A 13 3.29 -15.91 -3.08
CA THR A 13 3.48 -16.99 -2.10
C THR A 13 4.27 -16.47 -0.91
N TYR A 14 3.69 -16.53 0.29
CA TYR A 14 4.42 -16.33 1.52
C TYR A 14 5.10 -17.64 1.93
N SER A 15 6.43 -17.63 1.95
CA SER A 15 7.24 -18.81 2.21
C SER A 15 8.34 -18.55 3.23
N MET A 16 8.67 -19.58 4.01
CA MET A 16 9.91 -19.65 4.77
C MET A 16 11.02 -20.14 3.84
N VAL A 17 12.13 -19.41 3.77
CA VAL A 17 13.24 -19.73 2.85
C VAL A 17 14.55 -19.82 3.63
N SER A 18 15.25 -20.94 3.48
CA SER A 18 16.60 -21.14 4.00
C SER A 18 17.61 -20.74 2.94
N LEU A 19 18.54 -19.85 3.31
CA LEU A 19 19.55 -19.30 2.41
C LEU A 19 20.96 -19.66 2.88
N ALA A 20 21.76 -20.21 1.97
CA ALA A 20 23.21 -20.26 2.14
C ALA A 20 23.83 -19.00 1.53
N ARG A 21 24.53 -18.20 2.35
CA ARG A 21 25.20 -16.97 1.88
C ARG A 21 26.34 -17.33 0.93
N GLY A 22 26.22 -16.90 -0.32
CA GLY A 22 27.29 -16.94 -1.32
C GLY A 22 28.08 -15.62 -1.37
N LYS A 23 29.06 -15.51 -2.28
CA LYS A 23 29.83 -14.28 -2.48
C LYS A 23 29.01 -13.13 -3.11
N ASN A 24 28.02 -13.45 -3.94
CA ASN A 24 27.18 -12.47 -4.65
C ASN A 24 25.69 -12.71 -4.39
N ILE A 25 25.17 -13.87 -4.83
CA ILE A 25 23.75 -14.24 -4.68
C ILE A 25 23.66 -15.39 -3.68
N ALA A 26 22.71 -15.29 -2.75
CA ALA A 26 22.43 -16.38 -1.82
C ALA A 26 21.82 -17.58 -2.56
N THR A 27 22.26 -18.79 -2.22
CA THR A 27 21.67 -20.01 -2.76
C THR A 27 20.54 -20.46 -1.86
N VAL A 28 19.36 -20.71 -2.44
CA VAL A 28 18.23 -21.29 -1.72
C VAL A 28 18.53 -22.76 -1.43
N THR A 29 18.56 -23.13 -0.15
CA THR A 29 18.83 -24.50 0.32
C THR A 29 17.60 -25.21 0.86
N GLY A 30 16.53 -24.45 1.16
CA GLY A 30 15.25 -24.98 1.60
C GLY A 30 14.15 -23.95 1.40
N SER A 31 12.92 -24.41 1.19
CA SER A 31 11.75 -23.56 1.03
C SER A 31 10.50 -24.30 1.51
N GLN A 32 9.65 -23.62 2.26
CA GLN A 32 8.35 -24.13 2.70
C GLN A 32 7.30 -23.04 2.54
N THR A 33 6.20 -23.34 1.86
CA THR A 33 5.06 -22.43 1.77
C THR A 33 4.39 -22.31 3.13
N ILE A 34 4.16 -21.07 3.57
CA ILE A 34 3.34 -20.74 4.73
C ILE A 34 1.92 -20.42 4.26
N ASN A 35 1.78 -19.56 3.24
CA ASN A 35 0.50 -19.24 2.62
C ASN A 35 0.68 -19.08 1.09
N GLY A 36 -0.10 -19.83 0.31
CA GLY A 36 -0.07 -19.77 -1.15
C GLY A 36 -1.06 -18.79 -1.78
N PHE A 37 -1.90 -18.12 -0.98
CA PHE A 37 -2.94 -17.18 -1.43
C PHE A 37 -3.76 -17.70 -2.62
N LEU A 38 -4.22 -18.95 -2.55
CA LEU A 38 -4.89 -19.62 -3.67
C LEU A 38 -6.15 -18.90 -4.15
N THR A 39 -6.91 -18.27 -3.25
CA THR A 39 -8.06 -17.43 -3.60
C THR A 39 -7.65 -16.31 -4.56
N ILE A 40 -6.54 -15.63 -4.27
CA ILE A 40 -5.98 -14.61 -5.14
C ILE A 40 -5.53 -15.23 -6.46
N LYS A 41 -4.72 -16.30 -6.42
CA LYS A 41 -4.13 -16.91 -7.62
C LYS A 41 -5.15 -17.52 -8.58
N ASN A 42 -6.30 -17.97 -8.07
CA ASN A 42 -7.35 -18.59 -8.88
C ASN A 42 -8.33 -17.58 -9.48
N ASP A 43 -8.20 -16.29 -9.14
CA ASP A 43 -9.02 -15.21 -9.64
C ASP A 43 -8.16 -14.16 -10.33
N LEU A 44 -8.45 -13.88 -11.61
CA LEU A 44 -7.64 -12.97 -12.41
C LEU A 44 -7.69 -11.52 -11.90
N GLU A 45 -8.85 -11.08 -11.40
CA GLU A 45 -9.03 -9.72 -10.89
C GLU A 45 -8.28 -9.56 -9.57
N LEU A 46 -8.43 -10.52 -8.64
CA LEU A 46 -7.67 -10.50 -7.38
C LEU A 46 -6.16 -10.59 -7.62
N THR A 47 -5.72 -11.41 -8.56
CA THR A 47 -4.31 -11.48 -8.98
C THR A 47 -3.83 -10.12 -9.47
N SER A 48 -4.62 -9.40 -10.27
CA SER A 48 -4.24 -8.07 -10.76
C SER A 48 -4.07 -7.05 -9.63
N TYR A 49 -4.96 -7.06 -8.64
CA TYR A 49 -4.87 -6.19 -7.46
C TYR A 49 -3.68 -6.53 -6.58
N ALA A 50 -3.39 -7.82 -6.37
CA ALA A 50 -2.25 -8.25 -5.57
C ALA A 50 -0.92 -7.88 -6.22
N LEU A 51 -0.81 -8.03 -7.55
CA LEU A 51 0.36 -7.58 -8.30
C LEU A 51 0.53 -6.06 -8.25
N TYR A 52 -0.56 -5.30 -8.32
CA TYR A 52 -0.52 -3.85 -8.12
C TYR A 52 0.03 -3.46 -6.74
N ILE A 53 -0.48 -4.09 -5.67
CA ILE A 53 0.00 -3.88 -4.30
C ILE A 53 1.50 -4.15 -4.20
N ILE A 54 1.97 -5.28 -4.75
CA ILE A 54 3.37 -5.69 -4.68
C ILE A 54 4.28 -4.77 -5.49
N GLU A 55 3.85 -4.36 -6.69
CA GLU A 55 4.62 -3.44 -7.51
C GLU A 55 4.75 -2.08 -6.80
N LEU A 56 3.65 -1.58 -6.22
CA LEU A 56 3.69 -0.34 -5.47
C LEU A 56 4.67 -0.45 -4.28
N LEU A 57 4.57 -1.54 -3.51
CA LEU A 57 5.49 -1.78 -2.40
C LEU A 57 6.96 -1.79 -2.86
N ASN A 58 7.25 -2.50 -3.95
CA ASN A 58 8.60 -2.61 -4.52
C ASN A 58 9.19 -1.24 -4.90
N GLN A 59 8.36 -0.30 -5.38
CA GLN A 59 8.80 1.06 -5.69
C GLN A 59 9.13 1.91 -4.45
N PHE A 60 8.60 1.54 -3.28
CA PHE A 60 8.80 2.28 -2.02
C PHE A 60 9.79 1.62 -1.05
N THR A 61 10.34 0.45 -1.40
CA THR A 61 11.28 -0.29 -0.54
C THR A 61 12.65 -0.42 -1.19
N GLU A 62 13.70 -0.35 -0.37
CA GLU A 62 15.07 -0.61 -0.82
C GLU A 62 15.49 -2.06 -0.57
N GLU A 63 16.27 -2.63 -1.49
CA GLU A 63 16.78 -3.99 -1.35
C GLU A 63 17.75 -4.11 -0.15
N GLY A 64 17.58 -5.17 0.64
CA GLY A 64 18.46 -5.48 1.77
C GLY A 64 18.17 -4.69 3.06
N ILE A 65 17.15 -3.83 3.05
CA ILE A 65 16.64 -3.16 4.26
C ILE A 65 15.45 -3.95 4.80
N GLU A 66 15.56 -4.39 6.05
CA GLU A 66 14.47 -5.07 6.74
C GLU A 66 13.41 -4.08 7.20
N ASP A 67 12.17 -4.28 6.77
CA ASP A 67 10.99 -3.58 7.29
C ASP A 67 9.89 -4.60 7.65
N TYR A 68 9.99 -5.15 8.87
CA TYR A 68 9.05 -6.14 9.36
C TYR A 68 7.61 -5.62 9.51
N PRO A 69 7.36 -4.41 10.06
CA PRO A 69 6.01 -3.83 10.10
C PRO A 69 5.35 -3.74 8.72
N LEU A 70 6.06 -3.25 7.72
CA LEU A 70 5.55 -3.12 6.36
C LEU A 70 5.27 -4.49 5.73
N PHE A 71 6.14 -5.47 5.95
CA PHE A 71 5.91 -6.85 5.54
C PHE A 71 4.65 -7.46 6.19
N ARG A 72 4.40 -7.20 7.48
CA ARG A 72 3.17 -7.65 8.16
C ARG A 72 1.93 -6.98 7.61
N MET A 73 2.00 -5.69 7.28
CA MET A 73 0.93 -4.94 6.62
C MET A 73 0.60 -5.54 5.23
N LEU A 74 1.62 -5.90 4.44
CA LEU A 74 1.42 -6.56 3.14
C LEU A 74 0.62 -7.86 3.31
N LEU A 75 1.00 -8.73 4.25
CA LEU A 75 0.30 -9.99 4.48
C LEU A 75 -1.17 -9.77 4.88
N ASP A 76 -1.42 -8.79 5.75
CA ASP A 76 -2.76 -8.42 6.20
C ASP A 76 -3.64 -7.89 5.05
N VAL A 77 -3.08 -7.08 4.16
CA VAL A 77 -3.78 -6.55 2.98
C VAL A 77 -4.07 -7.66 1.96
N LEU A 78 -3.14 -8.60 1.72
CA LEU A 78 -3.38 -9.74 0.84
C LEU A 78 -4.46 -10.68 1.40
N ASP A 79 -4.51 -10.87 2.72
CA ASP A 79 -5.58 -11.63 3.36
C ASP A 79 -6.95 -10.94 3.18
N LYS A 80 -7.02 -9.63 3.44
CA LYS A 80 -8.23 -8.81 3.18
C LYS A 80 -8.66 -8.85 1.71
N LEU A 81 -7.70 -8.80 0.78
CA LEU A 81 -7.96 -8.93 -0.65
C LEU A 81 -8.54 -10.30 -1.02
N SER A 82 -8.42 -11.31 -0.17
CA SER A 82 -9.08 -12.61 -0.34
C SER A 82 -10.49 -12.62 0.27
N THR A 83 -10.74 -11.90 1.37
CA THR A 83 -11.96 -12.04 2.20
C THR A 83 -13.00 -10.92 2.02
N GLU A 84 -12.57 -9.68 1.77
CA GLU A 84 -13.42 -8.48 1.73
C GLU A 84 -14.12 -8.21 0.39
N ASN A 85 -15.44 -8.05 0.36
CA ASN A 85 -16.15 -7.81 -0.92
C ASN A 85 -15.72 -6.52 -1.65
N ASN A 86 -15.33 -5.47 -0.91
CA ASN A 86 -14.94 -4.19 -1.50
C ASN A 86 -13.41 -4.13 -1.71
N ARG A 87 -12.94 -4.74 -2.81
CA ARG A 87 -11.51 -4.81 -3.16
C ARG A 87 -10.89 -3.43 -3.39
N GLU A 88 -11.64 -2.49 -3.98
CA GLU A 88 -11.16 -1.11 -4.16
C GLU A 88 -10.89 -0.42 -2.82
N LEU A 89 -11.73 -0.64 -1.80
CA LEU A 89 -11.49 -0.09 -0.48
C LEU A 89 -10.22 -0.65 0.17
N VAL A 90 -9.96 -1.96 -0.01
CA VAL A 90 -8.71 -2.60 0.44
C VAL A 90 -7.50 -1.93 -0.22
N LEU A 91 -7.57 -1.66 -1.53
CA LEU A 91 -6.50 -0.94 -2.24
C LEU A 91 -6.28 0.47 -1.71
N ARG A 92 -7.35 1.26 -1.55
CA ARG A 92 -7.23 2.64 -1.03
C ARG A 92 -6.71 2.66 0.40
N TYR A 93 -7.12 1.71 1.23
CA TYR A 93 -6.57 1.55 2.57
C TYR A 93 -5.06 1.26 2.50
N PHE A 94 -4.64 0.28 1.70
CA PHE A 94 -3.23 -0.05 1.53
C PHE A 94 -2.39 1.14 1.06
N GLU A 95 -2.83 1.86 0.03
CA GLU A 95 -2.10 3.01 -0.51
C GLU A 95 -1.88 4.10 0.54
N VAL A 96 -2.92 4.42 1.33
CA VAL A 96 -2.83 5.44 2.38
C VAL A 96 -1.93 5.00 3.52
N GLN A 97 -2.04 3.73 3.94
CA GLN A 97 -1.19 3.17 4.99
C GLN A 97 0.26 3.03 4.53
N LEU A 98 0.51 2.66 3.27
CA LEU A 98 1.85 2.61 2.69
C LEU A 98 2.51 3.99 2.77
N LEU A 99 1.83 5.04 2.28
CA LEU A 99 2.35 6.41 2.34
C LEU A 99 2.69 6.84 3.77
N ASP A 100 1.90 6.44 4.76
CA ASP A 100 2.19 6.72 6.16
C ASP A 100 3.45 6.00 6.65
N ASN A 101 3.54 4.69 6.41
CA ASN A 101 4.67 3.85 6.85
C ASN A 101 6.00 4.28 6.21
N VAL A 102 5.96 4.72 4.95
CA VAL A 102 7.16 5.15 4.22
C VAL A 102 7.46 6.65 4.34
N GLY A 103 6.77 7.36 5.24
CA GLY A 103 7.10 8.75 5.62
C GLY A 103 6.52 9.85 4.71
N TYR A 104 5.61 9.50 3.80
CA TYR A 104 4.90 10.41 2.90
C TYR A 104 3.47 10.75 3.36
N ARG A 105 3.18 10.66 4.67
CA ARG A 105 1.85 10.93 5.25
C ARG A 105 1.30 12.28 4.78
N PRO A 106 0.21 12.32 3.99
CA PRO A 106 -0.32 13.60 3.51
C PRO A 106 -0.98 14.42 4.62
N GLN A 107 -0.83 15.74 4.61
CA GLN A 107 -1.54 16.62 5.54
C GLN A 107 -2.99 16.85 5.09
N LEU A 108 -3.95 16.24 5.80
CA LEU A 108 -5.37 16.27 5.45
C LEU A 108 -6.23 17.19 6.32
N LYS A 109 -5.71 17.77 7.41
CA LYS A 109 -6.49 18.55 8.41
C LYS A 109 -6.27 20.06 8.27
N LEU A 110 -5.02 20.48 8.06
CA LEU A 110 -4.62 21.87 7.87
C LEU A 110 -4.26 22.15 6.41
N CYS A 111 -4.43 23.39 5.96
CA CYS A 111 -3.87 23.82 4.68
C CYS A 111 -2.34 23.77 4.73
N VAL A 112 -1.69 23.12 3.77
CA VAL A 112 -0.21 23.04 3.74
C VAL A 112 0.47 24.39 3.51
N SER A 113 -0.24 25.37 2.94
CA SER A 113 0.31 26.69 2.63
C SER A 113 0.07 27.73 3.74
N CYS A 114 -1.14 27.81 4.30
CA CYS A 114 -1.49 28.84 5.29
C CYS A 114 -1.77 28.29 6.69
N HIS A 115 -1.69 26.97 6.88
CA HIS A 115 -1.91 26.27 8.15
C HIS A 115 -3.30 26.43 8.79
N THR A 116 -4.26 27.07 8.10
CA THR A 116 -5.65 27.16 8.58
C THR A 116 -6.33 25.80 8.53
N GLN A 117 -7.18 25.52 9.54
CA GLN A 117 -8.05 24.35 9.56
C GLN A 117 -8.95 24.29 8.32
N LEU A 118 -8.97 23.14 7.65
CA LEU A 118 -9.78 22.93 6.46
C LEU A 118 -11.26 22.79 6.82
N LYS A 119 -12.08 23.67 6.24
CA LYS A 119 -13.54 23.67 6.38
C LYS A 119 -14.17 22.55 5.53
N PRO A 120 -15.38 22.09 5.85
CA PRO A 120 -16.11 21.08 5.08
C PRO A 120 -16.70 21.67 3.78
N VAL A 121 -15.80 22.14 2.92
CA VAL A 121 -16.06 22.63 1.56
C VAL A 121 -15.15 21.88 0.60
N THR A 122 -15.31 22.08 -0.71
CA THR A 122 -14.38 21.54 -1.69
C THR A 122 -12.99 22.16 -1.48
N ASN A 123 -12.04 21.33 -1.06
CA ASN A 123 -10.63 21.68 -0.91
C ASN A 123 -9.83 21.02 -2.06
N GLN A 124 -8.56 21.36 -2.19
CA GLN A 124 -7.70 20.83 -3.27
C GLN A 124 -6.61 19.95 -2.68
N PHE A 125 -6.41 18.73 -3.17
CA PHE A 125 -5.25 17.90 -2.84
C PHE A 125 -4.14 18.17 -3.83
N CYS A 126 -2.94 18.46 -3.33
CA CYS A 126 -1.76 18.71 -4.14
C CYS A 126 -0.64 17.75 -3.69
N PRO A 127 -0.40 16.66 -4.44
CA PRO A 127 0.60 15.66 -4.08
C PRO A 127 2.00 16.24 -3.90
N SER A 128 2.40 17.14 -4.81
CA SER A 128 3.72 17.80 -4.76
C SER A 128 3.87 18.74 -3.57
N ALA A 129 2.78 19.24 -2.99
CA ALA A 129 2.79 20.03 -1.76
C ALA A 129 2.61 19.17 -0.50
N GLY A 130 2.47 17.85 -0.64
CA GLY A 130 2.35 16.91 0.48
C GLY A 130 0.99 16.94 1.20
N GLY A 131 -0.07 17.51 0.59
CA GLY A 131 -1.36 17.56 1.27
C GLY A 131 -2.40 18.48 0.66
N MET A 132 -3.29 18.95 1.53
CA MET A 132 -4.47 19.71 1.16
C MET A 132 -4.23 21.23 1.17
N HIS A 133 -4.78 21.93 0.18
CA HIS A 133 -4.94 23.38 0.14
C HIS A 133 -6.39 23.77 0.41
N CYS A 134 -6.56 24.84 1.19
CA CYS A 134 -7.86 25.50 1.32
C CYS A 134 -8.26 26.21 0.00
N PRO A 135 -9.54 26.62 -0.16
CA PRO A 135 -10.00 27.25 -1.41
C PRO A 135 -9.32 28.58 -1.76
N ALA A 136 -8.66 29.24 -0.79
CA ALA A 136 -7.91 30.45 -1.05
C ALA A 136 -6.51 30.14 -1.62
N CYS A 137 -5.79 29.20 -1.01
CA CYS A 137 -4.43 28.81 -1.44
C CYS A 137 -4.43 27.96 -2.72
N GLY A 138 -5.48 27.17 -2.96
CA GLY A 138 -5.54 26.22 -4.08
C GLY A 138 -5.88 26.80 -5.46
N ARG A 139 -6.14 28.11 -5.59
CA ARG A 139 -6.62 28.71 -6.86
C ARG A 139 -5.61 28.71 -8.00
N ASN A 140 -4.32 28.74 -7.66
CA ASN A 140 -3.23 28.89 -8.64
C ASN A 140 -2.23 27.72 -8.60
N GLY A 141 -2.59 26.62 -7.93
CA GLY A 141 -1.71 25.47 -7.81
C GLY A 141 -1.72 24.62 -9.07
N SER A 142 -0.59 24.52 -9.77
CA SER A 142 -0.38 23.45 -10.75
C SER A 142 -0.49 22.09 -10.05
N PHE A 143 -1.08 21.09 -10.73
CA PHE A 143 -1.23 19.73 -10.19
C PHE A 143 -2.02 19.65 -8.87
N SER A 144 -3.10 20.43 -8.77
CA SER A 144 -4.06 20.37 -7.66
C SER A 144 -5.37 19.72 -8.10
N TYR A 145 -5.90 18.82 -7.28
CA TYR A 145 -7.09 18.03 -7.57
C TYR A 145 -8.21 18.35 -6.57
N PRO A 146 -9.40 18.79 -7.04
CA PRO A 146 -10.52 19.02 -6.13
C PRO A 146 -10.94 17.69 -5.49
N ILE A 147 -11.10 17.69 -4.17
CA ILE A 147 -11.69 16.56 -3.45
C ILE A 147 -13.07 16.94 -2.93
N SER A 148 -14.03 16.03 -3.10
CA SER A 148 -15.35 16.19 -2.50
C SER A 148 -15.25 16.17 -0.97
N ILE A 149 -16.25 16.74 -0.30
CA ILE A 149 -16.30 16.77 1.17
C ILE A 149 -16.26 15.34 1.73
N ASN A 150 -17.02 14.42 1.14
CA ASN A 150 -17.03 13.02 1.56
C ASN A 150 -15.72 12.30 1.21
N GLY A 151 -15.11 12.61 0.06
CA GLY A 151 -13.79 12.10 -0.30
C GLY A 151 -12.74 12.46 0.76
N LEU A 152 -12.72 13.71 1.24
CA LEU A 152 -11.80 14.12 2.30
C LEU A 152 -12.11 13.46 3.65
N LYS A 153 -13.38 13.18 3.96
CA LYS A 153 -13.75 12.43 5.17
C LYS A 153 -13.23 11.00 5.10
N ILE A 154 -13.45 10.30 3.99
CA ILE A 154 -12.97 8.93 3.79
C ILE A 154 -11.44 8.90 3.79
N PHE A 155 -10.78 9.84 3.12
CA PHE A 155 -9.31 9.90 3.09
C PHE A 155 -8.73 10.08 4.51
N ARG A 156 -9.34 10.94 5.35
CA ARG A 156 -8.97 11.07 6.76
C ARG A 156 -9.24 9.80 7.57
N LEU A 157 -10.37 9.13 7.33
CA LEU A 157 -10.71 7.87 7.98
C LEU A 157 -9.69 6.78 7.65
N LEU A 158 -9.33 6.61 6.37
CA LEU A 158 -8.33 5.64 5.92
C LEU A 158 -6.93 5.95 6.46
N GLN A 159 -6.61 7.22 6.71
CA GLN A 159 -5.31 7.65 7.23
C GLN A 159 -5.19 7.49 8.76
N ASP A 160 -6.26 7.80 9.51
CA ASP A 160 -6.23 7.80 10.97
C ASP A 160 -6.78 6.50 11.60
N GLY A 161 -7.54 5.71 10.83
CA GLY A 161 -8.25 4.51 11.29
C GLY A 161 -7.59 3.19 10.87
N ASN A 162 -8.09 2.11 11.46
CA ASN A 162 -7.82 0.75 10.99
C ASN A 162 -8.86 0.37 9.93
N TYR A 163 -8.58 -0.64 9.10
CA TYR A 163 -9.51 -1.08 8.06
C TYR A 163 -10.95 -1.40 8.56
N ASN A 164 -11.07 -1.89 9.80
CA ASN A 164 -12.35 -2.31 10.40
C ASN A 164 -13.13 -1.18 11.13
N THR A 165 -12.58 0.03 11.21
CA THR A 165 -13.12 1.16 11.98
C THR A 165 -13.46 2.33 11.08
#